data_AF-A0A362XBJ1-F1
#
_entry.id   AF-A0A362XBJ1-F1
#
_cell.length_a   1.000
_cell.length_b   1.000
_cell.length_c   1.000
_cell.angle_alpha   90.00
_cell.angle_beta   90.00
_cell.angle_gamma   90.00
#
_symmetry.space_group_name_H-M   'P 1'
#
loop_
_entity.id
_entity.type
_entity.pdbx_description
1 polymer ?
#
loop_
_entity_poly.entity_id
_entity_poly.type
_entity_poly.pdbx_seq_one_letter_code
_entity_poly.pdbx_strand_id
1 'polypeptide(L)'
;MKALKLFGRYPFGSGFPLYLFKTFYLKRHCKRSEAISLIARDYFVVPPRNGATFVKVLKRMSLQSLAQTYQPRLCKALIPLVCALVMFCVSCQQKKRPILGDTQFQKELNAFYKDASTSPLKKKDRKNFEGLDFFKFDSAYIVTANFKRTPDEVPFEMKTTTDRRPMYVKYGEVTFQLKGETFTLDVFENLDYKAQEDYEPFLFLPFLDETNGLESYGGGRYIDTEMPQGNTLTINFNEAYNPYCAYNDKYSCPIVPRQNYLKTRVEAGVMAFGK
;
A
#
# COMPACT_ATOMS: atom_id res chain seq x y z
N MET A 1 5.47 1.94 -0.75
CA MET A 1 5.38 1.87 0.74
C MET A 1 5.48 3.24 1.42
N LYS A 2 6.03 4.30 0.78
CA LYS A 2 6.13 5.64 1.38
C LYS A 2 4.79 6.41 1.43
N ALA A 3 3.94 6.37 0.40
CA ALA A 3 2.69 7.14 0.37
C ALA A 3 1.54 6.45 1.14
N LEU A 4 1.50 5.11 1.19
CA LEU A 4 0.57 4.37 2.06
C LEU A 4 0.79 4.70 3.55
N LYS A 5 2.03 5.00 3.94
CA LYS A 5 2.35 5.49 5.28
C LYS A 5 1.78 6.88 5.54
N LEU A 6 1.50 7.74 4.56
CA LEU A 6 0.98 9.10 4.76
C LEU A 6 -0.55 9.12 4.86
N PHE A 7 -1.26 8.35 4.04
CA PHE A 7 -2.73 8.32 4.07
C PHE A 7 -3.33 7.62 5.30
N GLY A 8 -2.55 6.73 5.92
CA GLY A 8 -2.88 6.11 7.22
C GLY A 8 -2.51 6.95 8.46
N ARG A 9 -1.89 8.14 8.32
CA ARG A 9 -1.38 8.97 9.46
C ARG A 9 -2.42 9.83 10.16
N TYR A 10 -3.66 9.87 9.68
CA TYR A 10 -4.71 10.67 10.29
C TYR A 10 -5.60 9.79 11.18
N PRO A 11 -5.30 9.62 12.49
CA PRO A 11 -6.24 9.01 13.41
C PRO A 11 -7.41 9.98 13.59
N PHE A 12 -8.54 9.69 12.95
CA PHE A 12 -9.78 10.38 13.25
C PHE A 12 -10.52 9.60 14.33
N GLY A 13 -10.82 10.30 15.43
CA GLY A 13 -11.58 9.81 16.57
C GLY A 13 -12.96 9.29 16.19
N SER A 14 -13.06 7.98 16.07
CA SER A 14 -14.24 7.20 16.38
C SER A 14 -13.72 5.89 16.93
N GLY A 15 -13.92 5.67 18.23
CA GLY A 15 -13.32 4.57 18.98
C GLY A 15 -13.53 3.21 18.31
N PHE A 16 -12.45 2.65 17.79
CA PHE A 16 -12.26 1.21 17.62
C PHE A 16 -10.78 0.93 17.87
N PRO A 17 -10.43 0.14 18.90
CA PRO A 17 -9.04 -0.20 19.15
C PRO A 17 -8.56 -1.13 18.04
N LEU A 18 -7.53 -0.71 17.29
CA LEU A 18 -6.76 -1.61 16.45
C LEU A 18 -5.96 -2.55 17.36
N TYR A 19 -6.62 -3.61 17.83
CA TYR A 19 -5.91 -4.80 18.28
C TYR A 19 -5.55 -5.66 17.07
N LEU A 20 -4.31 -6.17 17.12
CA LEU A 20 -3.69 -7.15 16.23
C LEU A 20 -3.25 -6.66 14.85
N PHE A 21 -1.94 -6.45 14.69
CA PHE A 21 -1.11 -7.24 13.77
C PHE A 21 0.36 -7.14 14.20
N LYS A 22 0.74 -7.89 15.24
CA LYS A 22 2.16 -8.15 15.53
C LYS A 22 2.59 -9.30 14.63
N THR A 23 3.15 -8.95 13.48
CA THR A 23 3.70 -9.91 12.51
C THR A 23 4.89 -10.62 13.16
N PHE A 24 4.70 -11.86 13.60
CA PHE A 24 5.79 -12.74 13.98
C PHE A 24 6.64 -13.03 12.74
N TYR A 25 7.86 -12.50 12.73
CA TYR A 25 8.88 -12.78 11.72
C TYR A 25 9.45 -14.19 11.99
N LEU A 26 8.75 -15.22 11.51
CA LEU A 26 9.24 -16.61 11.54
C LEU A 26 10.13 -16.83 10.31
N LYS A 27 11.44 -16.73 10.53
CA LYS A 27 12.51 -17.07 9.59
C LYS A 27 12.47 -18.57 9.29
N ARG A 28 11.61 -19.01 8.37
CA ARG A 28 11.66 -20.38 7.81
C ARG A 28 12.66 -20.43 6.68
N HIS A 29 13.85 -20.94 6.99
CA HIS A 29 14.73 -21.52 5.98
C HIS A 29 14.04 -22.73 5.36
N CYS A 30 13.67 -22.61 4.09
CA CYS A 30 13.23 -23.73 3.27
C CYS A 30 14.49 -24.46 2.78
N LYS A 31 14.85 -25.59 3.42
CA LYS A 31 15.67 -26.64 2.81
C LYS A 31 14.84 -27.91 2.76
N ARG A 32 14.54 -28.29 1.52
CA ARG A 32 13.94 -29.53 1.06
C ARG A 32 15.00 -30.65 1.16
N SER A 33 14.69 -31.75 1.84
CA SER A 33 14.89 -33.12 1.34
C SER A 33 14.62 -34.12 2.46
N GLU A 34 13.95 -35.20 2.08
CA GLU A 34 13.42 -36.26 2.92
C GLU A 34 14.53 -37.15 3.50
N ALA A 35 14.29 -37.67 4.71
CA ALA A 35 14.96 -38.86 5.23
C ALA A 35 13.94 -39.63 6.09
N ILE A 36 13.10 -40.42 5.43
CA ILE A 36 12.34 -41.49 6.08
C ILE A 36 13.22 -42.72 6.07
N SER A 37 13.71 -43.08 7.26
CA SER A 37 14.34 -44.35 7.58
C SER A 37 13.36 -45.49 7.30
N LEU A 38 13.72 -46.38 6.36
CA LEU A 38 13.16 -47.72 6.26
C LEU A 38 14.29 -48.70 5.99
N ILE A 39 14.31 -49.70 6.86
CA ILE A 39 15.33 -50.73 7.06
C ILE A 39 15.53 -51.53 5.78
N ALA A 40 16.72 -51.42 5.17
CA ALA A 40 17.21 -52.36 4.17
C ALA A 40 18.04 -53.43 4.92
N ARG A 41 17.60 -54.69 4.83
CA ARG A 41 18.45 -55.84 5.18
C ARG A 41 19.26 -56.22 3.95
N ASP A 42 20.57 -56.13 4.10
CA ASP A 42 21.57 -56.64 3.18
C ASP A 42 21.50 -58.16 3.06
N TYR A 43 21.31 -58.65 1.84
CA TYR A 43 21.93 -59.90 1.37
C TYR A 43 22.30 -59.73 -0.10
N PHE A 44 23.55 -59.34 -0.34
CA PHE A 44 24.21 -59.51 -1.63
C PHE A 44 25.02 -60.81 -1.59
N VAL A 45 24.65 -61.76 -2.45
CA VAL A 45 25.51 -62.89 -2.85
C VAL A 45 26.05 -62.57 -4.25
N VAL A 46 27.37 -62.71 -4.37
CA VAL A 46 28.26 -62.40 -5.50
C VAL A 46 27.98 -63.31 -6.72
N PRO A 47 28.18 -62.85 -7.98
CA PRO A 47 28.02 -63.69 -9.18
C PRO A 47 29.18 -64.69 -9.36
N PRO A 48 28.96 -65.84 -10.05
CA PRO A 48 29.98 -66.87 -10.16
C PRO A 48 30.95 -66.59 -11.31
N ARG A 49 32.25 -66.82 -11.07
CA ARG A 49 33.20 -67.25 -12.10
C ARG A 49 33.53 -68.72 -11.87
N ASN A 50 33.36 -69.49 -12.93
CA ASN A 50 33.95 -70.80 -13.23
C ASN A 50 33.51 -72.01 -12.38
N GLY A 51 32.89 -72.96 -13.08
CA GLY A 51 33.26 -74.38 -12.97
C GLY A 51 32.47 -75.23 -11.97
N ALA A 52 31.84 -76.27 -12.53
CA ALA A 52 31.49 -77.55 -11.90
C ALA A 52 30.16 -77.67 -11.12
N THR A 53 29.18 -78.24 -11.84
CA THR A 53 28.47 -79.51 -11.56
C THR A 53 27.49 -79.63 -10.36
N PHE A 54 26.41 -80.37 -10.67
CA PHE A 54 25.41 -81.05 -9.81
C PHE A 54 24.09 -80.30 -9.59
N VAL A 55 23.09 -80.51 -10.46
CA VAL A 55 22.15 -81.64 -10.46
C VAL A 55 21.39 -81.75 -9.13
N LYS A 56 20.13 -81.32 -9.12
CA LYS A 56 18.99 -82.24 -8.86
C LYS A 56 17.64 -81.51 -8.98
N VAL A 57 16.85 -82.04 -9.91
CA VAL A 57 15.44 -82.39 -9.72
C VAL A 57 14.42 -81.25 -9.83
N LEU A 58 14.02 -81.05 -11.10
CA LEU A 58 12.63 -80.97 -11.54
C LEU A 58 11.62 -81.51 -10.50
N LYS A 59 10.75 -80.64 -10.02
CA LYS A 59 9.36 -81.05 -9.76
C LYS A 59 8.41 -79.88 -9.96
N ARG A 60 7.69 -79.98 -11.09
CA ARG A 60 6.30 -79.58 -11.31
C ARG A 60 5.79 -78.42 -10.44
N MET A 61 5.49 -77.30 -11.08
CA MET A 61 4.20 -76.65 -10.87
C MET A 61 3.85 -75.79 -12.09
N SER A 62 3.04 -76.39 -12.96
CA SER A 62 1.87 -75.80 -13.61
C SER A 62 1.93 -74.29 -13.90
N LEU A 63 2.33 -73.96 -15.13
CA LEU A 63 1.89 -72.76 -15.85
C LEU A 63 0.35 -72.80 -15.96
N GLN A 64 -0.37 -72.25 -14.98
CA GLN A 64 -1.77 -71.82 -15.06
C GLN A 64 -2.26 -71.34 -13.68
N SER A 65 -2.06 -70.05 -13.38
CA SER A 65 -3.03 -69.25 -12.63
C SER A 65 -2.72 -67.77 -12.89
N LEU A 66 -3.39 -67.22 -13.90
CA LEU A 66 -4.42 -66.21 -13.71
C LEU A 66 -3.85 -64.89 -13.17
N ALA A 67 -3.64 -63.98 -14.12
CA ALA A 67 -3.68 -62.54 -13.92
C ALA A 67 -4.96 -62.16 -13.16
N GLN A 68 -4.88 -62.12 -11.83
CA GLN A 68 -5.99 -61.72 -10.97
C GLN A 68 -5.63 -60.37 -10.33
N THR A 69 -6.39 -59.35 -10.75
CA THR A 69 -6.69 -58.10 -10.03
C THR A 69 -5.58 -57.05 -9.88
N TYR A 70 -5.09 -56.51 -11.00
CA TYR A 70 -4.85 -55.06 -11.04
C TYR A 70 -6.15 -54.40 -11.54
N GLN A 71 -7.00 -53.93 -10.63
CA GLN A 71 -8.24 -53.24 -10.99
C GLN A 71 -7.93 -51.78 -11.38
N PRO A 72 -8.16 -51.35 -12.64
CA PRO A 72 -7.98 -49.96 -13.06
C PRO A 72 -9.17 -49.06 -12.65
N ARG A 73 -9.92 -49.44 -11.61
CA ARG A 73 -11.12 -48.69 -11.19
C ARG A 73 -10.79 -47.50 -10.29
N LEU A 74 -9.69 -47.53 -9.52
CA LEU A 74 -9.30 -46.40 -8.67
C LEU A 74 -8.80 -45.17 -9.45
N CYS A 75 -8.20 -45.34 -10.63
CA CYS A 75 -7.71 -44.19 -11.42
C CYS A 75 -8.83 -43.43 -12.15
N LYS A 76 -9.92 -44.10 -12.56
CA LYS A 76 -10.98 -43.44 -13.36
C LYS A 76 -11.85 -42.46 -12.55
N ALA A 77 -11.96 -42.63 -11.23
CA ALA A 77 -12.69 -41.71 -10.36
C ALA A 77 -11.80 -40.57 -9.81
N LEU A 78 -10.49 -40.78 -9.72
CA LEU A 78 -9.52 -39.78 -9.27
C LEU A 78 -9.22 -38.71 -10.32
N ILE A 79 -9.19 -39.08 -11.61
CA ILE A 79 -8.97 -38.14 -12.72
C ILE A 79 -10.04 -37.04 -12.78
N PRO A 80 -11.36 -37.32 -12.78
CA PRO A 80 -12.37 -36.26 -12.81
C PRO A 80 -12.37 -35.43 -11.53
N LEU A 81 -12.02 -36.01 -10.37
CA LEU A 81 -11.86 -35.27 -9.11
C LEU A 81 -10.68 -34.30 -9.17
N VAL A 82 -9.53 -34.73 -9.68
CA VAL A 82 -8.35 -33.89 -9.88
C VAL A 82 -8.60 -32.83 -10.96
N CYS A 83 -9.26 -33.18 -12.06
CA CYS A 83 -9.66 -32.22 -13.09
C CYS A 83 -10.68 -31.20 -12.57
N ALA A 84 -11.62 -31.61 -11.72
CA ALA A 84 -12.57 -30.70 -11.08
C ALA A 84 -11.86 -29.77 -10.08
N LEU A 85 -10.91 -30.28 -9.29
CA LEU A 85 -10.06 -29.48 -8.40
C LEU A 85 -9.19 -28.49 -9.19
N VAL A 86 -8.59 -28.91 -10.29
CA VAL A 86 -7.80 -28.04 -11.17
C VAL A 86 -8.69 -26.98 -11.85
N MET A 87 -9.89 -27.35 -12.32
CA MET A 87 -10.86 -26.38 -12.87
C MET A 87 -11.34 -25.38 -11.80
N PHE A 88 -11.54 -25.81 -10.55
CA PHE A 88 -11.90 -24.93 -9.45
C PHE A 88 -10.76 -23.96 -9.09
N CYS A 89 -9.51 -24.43 -9.14
CA CYS A 89 -8.32 -23.60 -8.92
C CYS A 89 -8.11 -22.55 -10.03
N VAL A 90 -8.45 -22.85 -11.29
CA VAL A 90 -8.33 -21.90 -12.42
C VAL A 90 -9.45 -20.85 -12.40
N SER A 91 -10.62 -21.17 -11.86
CA SER A 91 -11.77 -20.25 -11.79
C SER A 91 -11.62 -19.11 -10.77
N CYS A 92 -10.66 -19.21 -9.83
CA CYS A 92 -10.36 -18.17 -8.85
C CYS A 92 -9.32 -17.13 -9.31
N GLN A 93 -9.09 -16.97 -10.62
CA GLN A 93 -8.31 -15.86 -11.13
C GLN A 93 -9.20 -14.62 -11.31
N GLN A 94 -9.69 -14.06 -10.19
CA GLN A 94 -10.26 -12.70 -10.20
C GLN A 94 -9.16 -11.75 -10.69
N LYS A 95 -9.25 -11.33 -11.97
CA LYS A 95 -8.42 -10.26 -12.52
C LYS A 95 -8.68 -9.01 -11.69
N LYS A 96 -7.84 -8.76 -10.67
CA LYS A 96 -7.87 -7.52 -9.90
C LYS A 96 -7.71 -6.39 -10.90
N ARG A 97 -8.71 -5.50 -11.00
CA ARG A 97 -8.63 -4.34 -11.88
C ARG A 97 -7.39 -3.53 -11.52
N PRO A 98 -6.57 -3.10 -12.50
CA PRO A 98 -5.40 -2.29 -12.21
C PRO A 98 -5.82 -1.01 -11.50
N ILE A 99 -4.96 -0.52 -10.59
CA ILE A 99 -5.18 0.75 -9.92
C ILE A 99 -4.67 1.86 -10.82
N LEU A 100 -5.54 2.85 -11.09
CA LEU A 100 -5.26 3.97 -11.99
C LEU A 100 -4.22 4.92 -11.37
N GLY A 101 -3.48 5.62 -12.23
CA GLY A 101 -2.46 6.59 -11.85
C GLY A 101 -1.13 6.36 -12.59
N ASP A 102 -0.47 7.45 -12.93
CA ASP A 102 0.81 7.46 -13.64
C ASP A 102 1.98 7.32 -12.67
N THR A 103 1.87 7.93 -11.49
CA THR A 103 2.91 7.90 -10.45
C THR A 103 2.59 6.90 -9.34
N GLN A 104 3.62 6.54 -8.55
CA GLN A 104 3.43 5.68 -7.38
C GLN A 104 2.48 6.32 -6.36
N PHE A 105 2.59 7.64 -6.15
CA PHE A 105 1.70 8.40 -5.27
C PHE A 105 0.23 8.27 -5.71
N GLN A 106 -0.05 8.51 -7.00
CA GLN A 106 -1.40 8.43 -7.55
C GLN A 106 -2.02 7.03 -7.38
N LYS A 107 -1.22 5.99 -7.64
CA LYS A 107 -1.64 4.59 -7.44
C LYS A 107 -1.90 4.27 -5.97
N GLU A 108 -1.01 4.67 -5.07
CA GLU A 108 -1.18 4.42 -3.64
C GLU A 108 -2.41 5.18 -3.08
N LEU A 109 -2.65 6.41 -3.54
CA LEU A 109 -3.81 7.20 -3.16
C LEU A 109 -5.12 6.58 -3.68
N ASN A 110 -5.17 6.21 -4.97
CA ASN A 110 -6.35 5.55 -5.53
C ASN A 110 -6.64 4.20 -4.87
N ALA A 111 -5.60 3.45 -4.47
CA ALA A 111 -5.76 2.23 -3.70
C ALA A 111 -6.45 2.49 -2.35
N PHE A 112 -5.99 3.51 -1.62
CA PHE A 112 -6.56 3.93 -0.35
C PHE A 112 -8.04 4.36 -0.48
N TYR A 113 -8.38 5.16 -1.50
CA TYR A 113 -9.75 5.64 -1.70
C TYR A 113 -10.71 4.54 -2.15
N LYS A 114 -10.19 3.47 -2.76
CA LYS A 114 -10.98 2.30 -3.18
C LYS A 114 -11.23 1.32 -2.04
N ASP A 115 -10.38 1.29 -1.02
CA ASP A 115 -10.52 0.39 0.12
C ASP A 115 -11.76 0.74 0.97
N ALA A 116 -12.69 -0.21 1.04
CA ALA A 116 -13.95 0.02 1.73
C ALA A 116 -13.82 0.23 3.25
N SER A 117 -12.71 -0.23 3.85
CA SER A 117 -12.45 -0.18 5.28
C SER A 117 -11.87 1.15 5.75
N THR A 118 -11.12 1.84 4.88
CA THR A 118 -10.34 3.04 5.23
C THR A 118 -10.74 4.28 4.44
N SER A 119 -11.42 4.13 3.30
CA SER A 119 -11.73 5.22 2.38
C SER A 119 -12.56 6.35 3.03
N PRO A 120 -12.19 7.62 2.78
CA PRO A 120 -12.96 8.79 3.24
C PRO A 120 -14.21 9.05 2.40
N LEU A 121 -14.35 8.41 1.24
CA LEU A 121 -15.48 8.63 0.32
C LEU A 121 -16.82 8.25 0.97
N LYS A 122 -17.91 8.92 0.56
CA LYS A 122 -19.26 8.46 0.92
C LYS A 122 -19.52 7.10 0.27
N LYS A 123 -20.34 6.26 0.91
CA LYS A 123 -20.67 4.92 0.41
C LYS A 123 -21.20 4.95 -1.04
N LYS A 124 -21.99 5.96 -1.38
CA LYS A 124 -22.54 6.15 -2.73
C LYS A 124 -21.45 6.45 -3.76
N ASP A 125 -20.52 7.35 -3.43
CA ASP A 125 -19.47 7.80 -4.35
C ASP A 125 -18.44 6.68 -4.57
N ARG A 126 -18.11 5.93 -3.51
CA ARG A 126 -17.20 4.78 -3.58
C ARG A 126 -17.71 3.65 -4.49
N LYS A 127 -19.03 3.46 -4.60
CA LYS A 127 -19.63 2.37 -5.39
C LYS A 127 -19.20 2.42 -6.86
N ASN A 128 -19.06 3.62 -7.40
CA ASN A 128 -18.70 3.87 -8.79
C ASN A 128 -17.29 4.49 -8.92
N PHE A 129 -16.50 4.48 -7.84
CA PHE A 129 -15.18 5.10 -7.82
C PHE A 129 -14.17 4.27 -8.62
N GLU A 130 -13.64 4.86 -9.68
CA GLU A 130 -12.59 4.26 -10.51
C GLU A 130 -11.19 4.77 -10.12
N GLY A 131 -11.09 6.04 -9.76
CA GLY A 131 -9.89 6.74 -9.32
C GLY A 131 -10.18 8.23 -9.11
N LEU A 132 -9.25 8.93 -8.48
CA LEU A 132 -9.19 10.39 -8.47
C LEU A 132 -8.61 10.90 -9.78
N ASP A 133 -9.04 12.09 -10.18
CA ASP A 133 -8.43 12.84 -11.26
C ASP A 133 -7.20 13.61 -10.75
N PHE A 134 -6.16 13.67 -11.60
CA PHE A 134 -4.91 14.33 -11.31
C PHE A 134 -4.51 15.21 -12.49
N PHE A 135 -3.85 16.32 -12.18
CA PHE A 135 -3.08 17.02 -13.20
C PHE A 135 -1.95 16.11 -13.70
N LYS A 136 -1.55 16.31 -14.95
CA LYS A 136 -0.41 15.59 -15.53
C LYS A 136 0.84 15.87 -14.70
N PHE A 137 1.61 14.82 -14.41
CA PHE A 137 2.87 14.98 -13.70
C PHE A 137 3.81 15.93 -14.45
N ASP A 138 4.40 16.87 -13.72
CA ASP A 138 5.37 17.81 -14.24
C ASP A 138 6.47 18.09 -13.20
N SER A 139 7.72 17.84 -13.58
CA SER A 139 8.89 18.03 -12.73
C SER A 139 9.16 19.49 -12.38
N ALA A 140 8.65 20.47 -13.15
CA ALA A 140 8.77 21.89 -12.83
C ALA A 140 8.05 22.27 -11.52
N TYR A 141 7.14 21.42 -11.06
CA TYR A 141 6.42 21.53 -9.79
C TYR A 141 7.08 20.79 -8.63
N ILE A 142 8.32 20.33 -8.80
CA ILE A 142 9.19 19.85 -7.72
C ILE A 142 10.21 20.95 -7.46
N VAL A 143 10.04 21.67 -6.35
CA VAL A 143 10.86 22.83 -6.01
C VAL A 143 11.70 22.55 -4.77
N THR A 144 12.93 23.04 -4.77
CA THR A 144 13.76 23.11 -3.57
C THR A 144 13.57 24.49 -2.95
N ALA A 145 13.03 24.51 -1.73
CA ALA A 145 12.79 25.73 -0.98
C ALA A 145 13.93 25.99 0.03
N ASN A 146 14.26 27.26 0.22
CA ASN A 146 15.02 27.72 1.38
C ASN A 146 14.09 27.62 2.60
N PHE A 147 14.52 26.85 3.60
CA PHE A 147 13.78 26.66 4.84
C PHE A 147 14.39 27.49 5.96
N LYS A 148 13.55 28.27 6.62
CA LYS A 148 13.89 29.05 7.81
C LYS A 148 13.05 28.57 8.99
N ARG A 149 13.70 27.98 9.99
CA ARG A 149 13.06 27.54 11.24
C ARG A 149 12.60 28.75 12.06
N THR A 150 11.42 28.64 12.66
CA THR A 150 10.85 29.64 13.59
C THR A 150 10.60 29.00 14.97
N PRO A 151 11.66 28.82 15.80
CA PRO A 151 11.59 27.99 17.00
C PRO A 151 10.69 28.56 18.12
N ASP A 152 10.54 29.88 18.17
CA ASP A 152 9.85 30.60 19.26
C ASP A 152 8.37 30.91 18.96
N GLU A 153 7.79 30.22 17.97
CA GLU A 153 6.38 30.39 17.60
C GLU A 153 5.45 29.83 18.69
N VAL A 154 4.40 30.60 18.99
CA VAL A 154 3.40 30.21 19.99
C VAL A 154 2.43 29.21 19.34
N PRO A 155 2.17 28.04 19.96
CA PRO A 155 1.14 27.14 19.49
C PRO A 155 -0.24 27.80 19.44
N PHE A 156 -1.05 27.44 18.44
CA PHE A 156 -2.37 27.99 18.24
C PHE A 156 -3.39 26.91 17.85
N GLU A 157 -4.66 27.21 18.09
CA GLU A 157 -5.79 26.41 17.66
C GLU A 157 -6.06 26.62 16.17
N MET A 158 -5.74 25.63 15.34
CA MET A 158 -6.00 25.70 13.91
C MET A 158 -7.51 25.62 13.64
N LYS A 159 -8.07 26.63 12.95
CA LYS A 159 -9.47 26.60 12.52
C LYS A 159 -9.71 25.46 11.55
N THR A 160 -10.84 24.78 11.70
CA THR A 160 -11.26 23.70 10.79
C THR A 160 -12.63 23.98 10.20
N THR A 161 -13.06 23.13 9.27
CA THR A 161 -14.42 23.15 8.68
C THR A 161 -15.54 22.82 9.67
N THR A 162 -15.22 22.40 10.89
CA THR A 162 -16.18 22.13 11.98
C THR A 162 -15.73 22.82 13.27
N ASP A 163 -16.26 22.44 14.43
CA ASP A 163 -15.85 23.00 15.73
C ASP A 163 -14.52 22.46 16.27
N ARG A 164 -13.94 21.42 15.65
CA ARG A 164 -12.64 20.87 16.10
C ARG A 164 -11.54 21.95 16.00
N ARG A 165 -10.65 21.99 16.98
CA ARG A 165 -9.51 22.91 17.08
C ARG A 165 -8.23 22.14 17.43
N PRO A 166 -7.61 21.43 16.47
CA PRO A 166 -6.32 20.76 16.72
C PRO A 166 -5.22 21.80 16.98
N MET A 167 -4.27 21.46 17.86
CA MET A 167 -3.15 22.34 18.18
C MET A 167 -2.05 22.22 17.12
N TYR A 168 -1.67 23.36 16.58
CA TYR A 168 -0.56 23.49 15.63
C TYR A 168 0.44 24.52 16.11
N VAL A 169 1.66 24.44 15.59
CA VAL A 169 2.65 25.51 15.71
C VAL A 169 3.24 25.78 14.32
N LYS A 170 3.52 27.05 14.02
CA LYS A 170 4.30 27.40 12.83
C LYS A 170 5.72 26.85 13.02
N TYR A 171 6.09 25.88 12.21
CA TYR A 171 7.40 25.24 12.29
C TYR A 171 8.45 26.05 11.52
N GLY A 172 8.06 26.69 10.44
CA GLY A 172 8.99 27.54 9.70
C GLY A 172 8.37 28.16 8.48
N GLU A 173 9.22 28.82 7.73
CA GLU A 173 8.91 29.48 6.46
C GLU A 173 9.70 28.80 5.36
N VAL A 174 9.05 28.55 4.24
CA VAL A 174 9.69 28.01 3.04
C VAL A 174 9.59 29.03 1.92
N THR A 175 10.73 29.43 1.39
CA THR A 175 10.82 30.39 0.27
C THR A 175 11.38 29.70 -0.96
N PHE A 176 10.67 29.78 -2.08
CA PHE A 176 11.03 29.09 -3.32
C PHE A 176 10.61 29.91 -4.54
N GLN A 177 11.16 29.54 -5.70
CA GLN A 177 10.72 30.07 -6.99
C GLN A 177 9.80 29.07 -7.68
N LEU A 178 8.70 29.57 -8.25
CA LEU A 178 7.81 28.80 -9.10
C LEU A 178 7.36 29.68 -10.26
N LYS A 179 7.49 29.18 -11.50
CA LYS A 179 7.15 29.93 -12.72
C LYS A 179 7.81 31.33 -12.80
N GLY A 180 9.03 31.46 -12.25
CA GLY A 180 9.80 32.71 -12.26
C GLY A 180 9.41 33.73 -11.18
N GLU A 181 8.46 33.40 -10.31
CA GLU A 181 8.04 34.23 -9.18
C GLU A 181 8.48 33.62 -7.85
N THR A 182 8.83 34.47 -6.89
CA THR A 182 9.22 34.05 -5.54
C THR A 182 8.00 34.01 -4.64
N PHE A 183 7.81 32.88 -3.94
CA PHE A 183 6.75 32.68 -2.97
C PHE A 183 7.32 32.28 -1.62
N THR A 184 6.60 32.64 -0.56
CA THR A 184 6.86 32.20 0.80
C THR A 184 5.60 31.57 1.37
N LEU A 185 5.72 30.38 1.94
CA LEU A 185 4.63 29.69 2.63
C LEU A 185 5.06 29.32 4.06
N ASP A 186 4.11 29.29 4.98
CA ASP A 186 4.29 28.74 6.31
C ASP A 186 4.13 27.21 6.28
N VAL A 187 5.01 26.49 6.98
CA VAL A 187 4.86 25.06 7.27
C VAL A 187 4.54 24.88 8.75
N PHE A 188 3.64 23.94 9.08
CA PHE A 188 3.12 23.76 10.43
C PHE A 188 3.42 22.35 10.96
N GLU A 189 3.60 22.21 12.27
CA GLU A 189 3.65 20.93 12.96
C GLU A 189 2.35 20.73 13.76
N ASN A 190 1.71 19.58 13.61
CA ASN A 190 0.54 19.21 14.43
C ASN A 190 1.03 18.66 15.77
N LEU A 191 0.67 19.32 16.86
CA LEU A 191 1.11 18.95 18.21
C LEU A 191 0.28 17.80 18.81
N ASP A 192 -0.94 17.57 18.34
CA ASP A 192 -1.79 16.46 18.79
C ASP A 192 -1.16 15.09 18.42
N TYR A 193 -0.43 15.02 17.31
CA TYR A 193 0.18 13.77 16.84
C TYR A 193 1.51 13.43 17.50
N LYS A 194 2.23 14.44 17.99
CA LYS A 194 3.52 14.28 18.66
C LYS A 194 3.45 13.37 19.90
N ALA A 195 2.28 13.23 20.50
CA ALA A 195 2.06 12.39 21.67
C ALA A 195 1.90 10.89 21.36
N GLN A 196 1.96 10.46 20.09
CA GLN A 196 1.73 9.07 19.69
C GLN A 196 3.05 8.31 19.48
N GLU A 197 3.16 7.08 20.01
CA GLU A 197 4.40 6.29 20.00
C GLU A 197 4.90 5.91 18.59
N ASP A 198 3.99 5.77 17.62
CA ASP A 198 4.31 5.40 16.23
C ASP A 198 4.34 6.63 15.27
N TYR A 199 4.45 7.85 15.81
CA TYR A 199 4.44 9.06 15.01
C TYR A 199 5.77 9.31 14.31
N GLU A 200 5.76 9.22 12.98
CA GLU A 200 6.84 9.70 12.13
C GLU A 200 6.66 11.20 11.89
N PRO A 201 7.60 12.06 12.30
CA PRO A 201 7.43 13.50 12.19
C PRO A 201 7.35 13.96 10.74
N PHE A 202 6.35 14.78 10.44
CA PHE A 202 6.17 15.45 9.16
C PHE A 202 5.68 16.87 9.37
N LEU A 203 5.84 17.72 8.36
CA LEU A 203 5.29 19.07 8.35
C LEU A 203 4.08 19.14 7.45
N PHE A 204 3.07 19.85 7.92
CA PHE A 204 1.83 20.13 7.22
C PHE A 204 1.96 21.45 6.45
N LEU A 205 1.84 21.39 5.12
CA LEU A 205 1.87 22.54 4.22
C LEU A 205 0.50 22.68 3.51
N PRO A 206 -0.45 23.42 4.11
CA PRO A 206 -1.68 23.80 3.44
C PRO A 206 -1.44 24.98 2.51
N PHE A 207 -2.04 24.99 1.32
CA PHE A 207 -1.91 26.12 0.39
C PHE A 207 -3.16 26.33 -0.48
N LEU A 208 -3.31 27.57 -0.92
CA LEU A 208 -4.27 28.01 -1.93
C LEU A 208 -3.51 28.49 -3.17
N ASP A 209 -4.13 28.36 -4.34
CA ASP A 209 -3.61 28.80 -5.63
C ASP A 209 -4.74 29.12 -6.64
N GLU A 210 -4.38 29.65 -7.80
CA GLU A 210 -5.34 30.10 -8.83
C GLU A 210 -6.13 28.97 -9.53
N THR A 211 -5.82 27.70 -9.24
CA THR A 211 -6.63 26.55 -9.72
C THR A 211 -7.81 26.22 -8.80
N ASN A 212 -7.81 26.71 -7.55
CA ASN A 212 -8.83 26.36 -6.56
C ASN A 212 -10.19 26.90 -6.96
N GLY A 213 -11.22 26.03 -6.93
CA GLY A 213 -12.60 26.38 -7.29
C GLY A 213 -12.88 26.30 -8.79
N LEU A 214 -11.85 26.08 -9.61
CA LEU A 214 -11.96 25.89 -11.06
C LEU A 214 -11.61 24.44 -11.44
N GLU A 215 -10.38 24.04 -11.16
CA GLU A 215 -9.84 22.71 -11.53
C GLU A 215 -9.43 21.88 -10.32
N SER A 216 -9.14 22.54 -9.19
CA SER A 216 -8.80 21.90 -7.91
C SER A 216 -9.79 22.28 -6.81
N TYR A 217 -9.75 21.58 -5.67
CA TYR A 217 -10.71 21.81 -4.59
C TYR A 217 -10.69 23.25 -4.07
N GLY A 218 -11.86 23.90 -4.00
CA GLY A 218 -11.98 25.32 -3.66
C GLY A 218 -11.51 25.71 -2.25
N GLY A 219 -11.47 24.75 -1.32
CA GLY A 219 -10.97 25.00 0.05
C GLY A 219 -9.46 24.93 0.20
N GLY A 220 -8.72 24.68 -0.89
CA GLY A 220 -7.27 24.53 -0.91
C GLY A 220 -6.80 23.08 -0.77
N ARG A 221 -5.49 22.89 -0.91
CA ARG A 221 -4.84 21.57 -0.96
C ARG A 221 -3.72 21.48 0.06
N TYR A 222 -3.34 20.26 0.39
CA TYR A 222 -2.32 19.97 1.38
C TYR A 222 -1.14 19.22 0.76
N ILE A 223 0.03 19.42 1.35
CA ILE A 223 1.22 18.60 1.16
C ILE A 223 1.73 18.25 2.55
N ASP A 224 2.01 16.97 2.78
CA ASP A 224 2.73 16.54 3.98
C ASP A 224 4.19 16.31 3.59
N THR A 225 5.10 17.13 4.13
CA THR A 225 6.53 17.07 3.79
C THR A 225 7.30 16.29 4.84
N GLU A 226 8.40 15.65 4.42
CA GLU A 226 9.39 15.14 5.36
C GLU A 226 10.01 16.31 6.16
N MET A 227 10.67 15.99 7.27
CA MET A 227 11.40 17.00 8.05
C MET A 227 12.54 17.61 7.21
N PRO A 228 12.81 18.92 7.33
CA PRO A 228 13.82 19.60 6.54
C PRO A 228 15.23 19.05 6.80
N GLN A 229 16.07 19.09 5.76
CA GLN A 229 17.49 18.74 5.85
C GLN A 229 18.30 20.04 5.88
N GLY A 230 18.71 20.46 7.08
CA GLY A 230 19.36 21.76 7.30
C GLY A 230 18.42 22.92 6.93
N ASN A 231 18.86 23.77 6.01
CA ASN A 231 18.11 24.97 5.58
C ASN A 231 17.38 24.76 4.25
N THR A 232 17.07 23.51 3.90
CA THR A 232 16.38 23.16 2.65
C THR A 232 15.22 22.22 2.89
N LEU A 233 14.15 22.42 2.12
CA LEU A 233 12.98 21.55 2.07
C LEU A 233 12.56 21.34 0.62
N THR A 234 12.35 20.08 0.21
CA THR A 234 11.78 19.77 -1.10
C THR A 234 10.26 19.78 -1.01
N ILE A 235 9.62 20.57 -1.88
CA ILE A 235 8.16 20.63 -2.00
C ILE A 235 7.79 20.02 -3.36
N ASN A 236 7.01 18.94 -3.32
CA ASN A 236 6.51 18.28 -4.53
C ASN A 236 5.01 18.56 -4.69
N PHE A 237 4.64 19.56 -5.49
CA PHE A 237 3.23 19.87 -5.72
C PHE A 237 2.50 18.78 -6.52
N ASN A 238 3.20 17.85 -7.18
CA ASN A 238 2.56 16.67 -7.79
C ASN A 238 1.96 15.72 -6.75
N GLU A 239 2.35 15.85 -5.48
CA GLU A 239 1.82 15.09 -4.35
C GLU A 239 0.80 15.90 -3.53
N ALA A 240 0.40 17.09 -4.01
CA ALA A 240 -0.65 17.87 -3.37
C ALA A 240 -1.99 17.12 -3.45
N TYR A 241 -2.68 17.01 -2.31
CA TYR A 241 -3.93 16.26 -2.18
C TYR A 241 -5.05 17.12 -1.60
N ASN A 242 -6.30 16.75 -1.90
CA ASN A 242 -7.46 17.42 -1.33
C ASN A 242 -7.73 16.93 0.10
N PRO A 243 -8.16 17.81 1.01
CA PRO A 243 -8.64 17.42 2.33
C PRO A 243 -9.82 16.46 2.27
N TYR A 244 -10.00 15.61 3.28
CA TYR A 244 -11.08 14.60 3.29
C TYR A 244 -12.50 15.20 3.19
N CYS A 245 -12.72 16.40 3.69
CA CYS A 245 -13.98 17.14 3.56
C CYS A 245 -14.34 17.52 2.12
N ALA A 246 -13.37 17.53 1.19
CA ALA A 246 -13.67 17.66 -0.24
C ALA A 246 -14.56 16.52 -0.75
N TYR A 247 -14.37 15.32 -0.18
CA TYR A 247 -15.10 14.11 -0.54
C TYR A 247 -16.30 13.87 0.38
N ASN A 248 -16.16 14.20 1.66
CA ASN A 248 -17.15 13.86 2.67
C ASN A 248 -17.18 14.90 3.80
N ASP A 249 -18.24 15.70 3.80
CA ASP A 249 -18.56 16.77 4.75
C ASP A 249 -18.50 16.38 6.23
N LYS A 250 -18.59 15.09 6.57
CA LYS A 250 -18.43 14.62 7.96
C LYS A 250 -17.02 14.87 8.54
N TYR A 251 -16.01 15.04 7.69
CA TYR A 251 -14.62 15.22 8.14
C TYR A 251 -14.35 16.69 8.51
N SER A 252 -13.59 16.85 9.59
CA SER A 252 -13.08 18.14 10.05
C SER A 252 -11.68 18.37 9.51
N CYS A 253 -11.52 19.38 8.65
CA CYS A 253 -10.24 19.68 7.98
C CYS A 253 -9.73 21.07 8.33
N PRO A 254 -8.40 21.25 8.50
CA PRO A 254 -7.79 22.57 8.64
C PRO A 254 -8.16 23.54 7.51
N ILE A 255 -8.53 24.77 7.86
CA ILE A 255 -8.74 25.82 6.86
C ILE A 255 -7.36 26.37 6.47
N VAL A 256 -7.10 26.48 5.16
CA VAL A 256 -5.83 27.03 4.68
C VAL A 256 -5.66 28.48 5.14
N PRO A 257 -4.56 28.83 5.83
CA PRO A 257 -4.28 30.21 6.20
C PRO A 257 -4.12 31.11 4.97
N ARG A 258 -4.62 32.34 5.04
CA ARG A 258 -4.60 33.29 3.90
C ARG A 258 -3.18 33.62 3.43
N GLN A 259 -2.20 33.62 4.34
CA GLN A 259 -0.82 33.88 3.98
C GLN A 259 -0.21 32.76 3.13
N ASN A 260 -0.77 31.54 3.16
CA ASN A 260 -0.36 30.44 2.30
C ASN A 260 -1.10 30.45 0.95
N TYR A 261 -1.18 31.64 0.33
CA TYR A 261 -1.78 31.81 -0.98
C TYR A 261 -0.71 32.06 -2.02
N LEU A 262 -0.71 31.23 -3.06
CA LEU A 262 0.13 31.35 -4.24
C LEU A 262 -0.67 32.06 -5.32
N LYS A 263 -0.29 33.28 -5.67
CA LYS A 263 -0.91 34.04 -6.77
C LYS A 263 -0.42 33.54 -8.14
N THR A 264 -0.47 32.23 -8.34
CA THR A 264 -0.11 31.54 -9.58
C THR A 264 -0.90 30.25 -9.69
N ARG A 265 -0.96 29.66 -10.89
CA ARG A 265 -1.66 28.40 -11.13
C ARG A 265 -0.74 27.21 -10.83
N VAL A 266 -1.16 26.36 -9.91
CA VAL A 266 -0.45 25.11 -9.58
C VAL A 266 -1.18 23.91 -10.20
N GLU A 267 -0.86 23.63 -11.46
CA GLU A 267 -1.43 22.55 -12.29
C GLU A 267 -0.70 21.22 -12.05
N ALA A 268 -0.58 20.85 -10.78
CA ALA A 268 0.05 19.61 -10.31
C ALA A 268 -0.75 19.04 -9.13
N GLY A 269 -0.76 17.72 -8.96
CA GLY A 269 -1.45 17.04 -7.85
C GLY A 269 -2.90 16.66 -8.15
N VAL A 270 -3.69 16.44 -7.10
CA VAL A 270 -5.10 16.01 -7.20
C VAL A 270 -5.98 17.16 -7.69
N MET A 271 -6.88 16.87 -8.63
CA MET A 271 -7.90 17.79 -9.15
C MET A 271 -9.16 17.80 -8.26
N ALA A 272 -10.11 18.68 -8.58
CA ALA A 272 -11.39 18.73 -7.88
C ALA A 272 -12.14 17.40 -8.04
N PHE A 273 -12.69 16.88 -6.94
CA PHE A 273 -13.50 15.66 -6.98
C PHE A 273 -14.94 15.97 -7.42
N GLY A 274 -15.33 15.49 -8.59
CA GLY A 274 -16.71 15.51 -9.05
C GLY A 274 -17.58 14.55 -8.23
N LYS A 275 -18.75 15.02 -7.77
CA LYS A 275 -19.72 14.23 -7.00
C LYS A 275 -20.85 13.70 -7.88
#